data_AF-A0A3S5ARU9-F1
#
_entry.id   AF-A0A3S5ARU9-F1
#
_cell.length_a   1.000
_cell.length_b   1.000
_cell.length_c   1.000
_cell.angle_alpha   90.00
_cell.angle_beta   90.00
_cell.angle_gamma   90.00
#
_symmetry.space_group_name_H-M   'P 1'
#
loop_
_entity.id
_entity.type
_entity.pdbx_description
1 polymer ?
#
loop_
_entity_poly.entity_id
_entity_poly.type
_entity_poly.pdbx_seq_one_letter_code
_entity_poly.pdbx_strand_id
1 'polypeptide(L)'
;MDKKFSPSQIVFHWLVLVLVVVAYAAMELKGLAPRGSSARANMAVIHYTAGFSVLIAMLCRVGLKLSHRDPAILPPPPRWQTITAKAVHGVLYLMFISLPLLGVLSLYVGQVHWSFFSLNMPVSSTRDPELRRSLKNIHEFIANSGYFIIGLHAAAALFHHYVMRDNTLLRMLPCTKVHKPD
;
A
#
# COMPACT_ATOMS: atom_id res chain seq x y z
N MET A 1 26.74 12.17 2.73
CA MET A 1 25.50 11.76 2.06
C MET A 1 24.92 10.59 2.80
N ASP A 2 23.65 10.68 3.23
CA ASP A 2 23.00 9.59 3.93
C ASP A 2 22.89 8.36 3.03
N LYS A 3 23.38 7.23 3.54
CA LYS A 3 23.42 5.96 2.81
C LYS A 3 22.08 5.22 2.86
N LYS A 4 21.02 5.82 3.41
CA LYS A 4 19.70 5.22 3.67
C LYS A 4 18.59 6.25 3.66
N PHE A 5 17.35 5.78 3.54
CA PHE A 5 16.16 6.60 3.80
C PHE A 5 16.08 6.97 5.28
N SER A 6 15.33 8.05 5.59
CA SER A 6 15.12 8.42 6.99
C SER A 6 14.36 7.32 7.74
N PRO A 7 14.54 7.17 9.06
CA PRO A 7 13.84 6.14 9.83
C PRO A 7 12.32 6.19 9.67
N SER A 8 11.73 7.38 9.58
CA SER A 8 10.29 7.55 9.37
C SER A 8 9.85 7.01 8.00
N GLN A 9 10.59 7.29 6.92
CA GLN A 9 10.29 6.73 5.59
C GLN A 9 10.36 5.21 5.58
N ILE A 10 11.32 4.62 6.29
CA ILE A 10 11.46 3.17 6.44
C ILE A 10 10.27 2.59 7.21
N VAL A 11 9.96 3.14 8.39
CA VAL A 11 8.83 2.69 9.23
C VAL A 11 7.53 2.72 8.46
N PHE A 12 7.19 3.84 7.82
CA PHE A 12 5.95 3.95 7.06
C PHE A 12 5.91 3.03 5.84
N HIS A 13 7.05 2.70 5.23
CA HIS A 13 7.07 1.73 4.15
C HIS A 13 6.67 0.33 4.61
N TRP A 14 7.31 -0.16 5.67
CA TRP A 14 7.02 -1.48 6.20
C TRP A 14 5.64 -1.55 6.85
N LEU A 15 5.19 -0.46 7.49
CA LEU A 15 3.83 -0.35 7.99
C LEU A 15 2.81 -0.49 6.86
N VAL A 16 2.98 0.24 5.74
CA VAL A 16 2.09 0.09 4.58
C VAL A 16 2.10 -1.33 4.05
N LEU A 17 3.26 -1.96 3.92
CA LEU A 17 3.34 -3.36 3.48
C LEU A 17 2.52 -4.29 4.38
N VAL A 18 2.70 -4.19 5.70
CA VAL A 18 1.96 -5.01 6.68
C VAL A 18 0.45 -4.75 6.58
N LEU A 19 0.03 -3.49 6.53
CA LEU A 19 -1.39 -3.12 6.42
C LEU A 19 -2.01 -3.64 5.11
N VAL A 20 -1.27 -3.57 4.01
CA VAL A 20 -1.71 -4.11 2.71
C VAL A 20 -1.86 -5.63 2.78
N VAL A 21 -0.89 -6.34 3.36
CA VAL A 21 -0.98 -7.80 3.55
C VAL A 21 -2.20 -8.16 4.40
N VAL A 22 -2.44 -7.44 5.50
CA VAL A 22 -3.63 -7.65 6.34
C VAL A 22 -4.92 -7.38 5.54
N ALA A 23 -4.98 -6.32 4.74
CA ALA A 23 -6.15 -5.99 3.94
C ALA A 23 -6.47 -7.05 2.88
N TYR A 24 -5.47 -7.56 2.17
CA TYR A 24 -5.65 -8.66 1.20
C TYR A 24 -6.04 -9.96 1.91
N ALA A 25 -5.30 -10.36 2.94
CA ALA A 25 -5.57 -11.58 3.70
C ALA A 25 -6.99 -11.58 4.27
N ALA A 26 -7.46 -10.46 4.81
CA ALA A 26 -8.83 -10.34 5.31
C ALA A 26 -9.87 -10.59 4.19
N MET A 27 -9.65 -10.10 2.98
CA MET A 27 -10.58 -10.33 1.86
C MET A 27 -10.55 -11.75 1.32
N GLU A 28 -9.37 -12.37 1.21
CA GLU A 28 -9.24 -13.76 0.80
C GLU A 28 -9.91 -14.70 1.84
N LEU A 29 -9.60 -14.51 3.12
CA LEU A 29 -10.20 -15.29 4.21
C LEU A 29 -11.71 -15.05 4.34
N LYS A 30 -12.18 -13.82 4.09
CA LYS A 30 -13.61 -13.53 4.00
C LYS A 30 -14.29 -14.36 2.91
N GLY A 31 -13.60 -14.65 1.80
CA GLY A 31 -14.09 -15.51 0.72
C GLY A 31 -14.40 -16.94 1.20
N LEU A 32 -13.56 -17.47 2.10
CA LEU A 32 -13.68 -18.80 2.68
C LEU A 32 -14.72 -18.88 3.81
N ALA A 33 -15.02 -17.76 4.47
CA ALA A 33 -15.95 -17.72 5.59
C ALA A 33 -17.43 -17.87 5.14
N PRO A 34 -18.25 -18.68 5.85
CA PRO A 34 -19.66 -18.86 5.55
C PRO A 34 -20.42 -17.53 5.49
N ARG A 35 -21.37 -17.41 4.55
CA ARG A 35 -22.25 -16.24 4.46
C ARG A 35 -23.07 -16.10 5.74
N GLY A 36 -23.20 -14.87 6.24
CA GLY A 36 -23.89 -14.57 7.50
C GLY A 36 -23.10 -14.85 8.79
N SER A 37 -21.91 -15.45 8.70
CA SER A 37 -21.08 -15.70 9.90
C SER A 37 -20.46 -14.43 10.47
N SER A 38 -20.26 -14.40 11.79
CA SER A 38 -19.50 -13.35 12.48
C SER A 38 -18.06 -13.24 11.96
N ALA A 39 -17.43 -14.37 11.64
CA ALA A 39 -16.11 -14.41 11.02
C ALA A 39 -16.06 -13.61 9.71
N ARG A 40 -17.05 -13.79 8.83
CA ARG A 40 -17.13 -13.06 7.56
C ARG A 40 -17.31 -11.54 7.77
N ALA A 41 -18.11 -11.16 8.77
CA ALA A 41 -18.30 -9.76 9.14
C ALA A 41 -17.01 -9.14 9.71
N ASN A 42 -16.33 -9.85 10.62
CA ASN A 42 -15.06 -9.41 11.21
C ASN A 42 -13.99 -9.21 10.14
N MET A 43 -13.87 -10.13 9.18
CA MET A 43 -12.93 -9.97 8.07
C MET A 43 -13.23 -8.75 7.20
N ALA A 44 -14.52 -8.40 7.00
CA ALA A 44 -14.88 -7.17 6.31
C ALA A 44 -14.42 -5.92 7.09
N VAL A 45 -14.66 -5.89 8.40
CA VAL A 45 -14.24 -4.77 9.27
C VAL A 45 -12.72 -4.64 9.32
N ILE A 46 -11.99 -5.75 9.40
CA ILE A 46 -10.52 -5.76 9.35
C ILE A 46 -10.04 -5.17 8.02
N HIS A 47 -10.63 -5.59 6.89
CA HIS A 47 -10.29 -5.05 5.58
C HIS A 47 -10.54 -3.53 5.49
N TYR A 48 -11.71 -3.06 5.95
CA TYR A 48 -12.03 -1.61 5.93
C TYR A 48 -11.06 -0.81 6.79
N THR A 49 -10.78 -1.29 8.00
CA THR A 49 -9.87 -0.63 8.94
C THR A 49 -8.44 -0.61 8.42
N ALA A 50 -7.94 -1.73 7.90
CA ALA A 50 -6.61 -1.82 7.33
C ALA A 50 -6.49 -0.95 6.08
N GLY A 51 -7.48 -1.00 5.17
CA GLY A 51 -7.53 -0.18 3.97
C GLY A 51 -7.52 1.31 4.26
N PHE A 52 -8.36 1.78 5.20
CA PHE A 52 -8.36 3.20 5.58
C PHE A 52 -7.05 3.61 6.29
N SER A 53 -6.44 2.71 7.07
CA SER A 53 -5.11 2.93 7.64
C SER A 53 -4.03 3.05 6.56
N VAL A 54 -4.11 2.27 5.47
CA VAL A 54 -3.21 2.41 4.30
C VAL A 54 -3.33 3.80 3.70
N LEU A 55 -4.54 4.34 3.54
CA LEU A 55 -4.74 5.69 3.02
C LEU A 55 -3.99 6.72 3.88
N ILE A 56 -4.23 6.72 5.19
CA ILE A 56 -3.57 7.64 6.13
C ILE A 56 -2.05 7.49 6.05
N ALA A 57 -1.55 6.25 6.12
CA ALA A 57 -0.12 5.97 6.05
C ALA A 57 0.50 6.42 4.72
N MET A 58 -0.20 6.25 3.60
CA MET A 58 0.25 6.71 2.29
C MET A 58 0.29 8.23 2.17
N LEU A 59 -0.69 8.95 2.74
CA LEU A 59 -0.64 10.41 2.81
C LEU A 59 0.58 10.89 3.63
N CYS A 60 0.86 10.25 4.77
CA CYS A 60 2.09 10.50 5.53
C CYS A 60 3.35 10.21 4.69
N ARG A 61 3.37 9.11 3.93
CA ARG A 61 4.49 8.79 3.03
C ARG A 61 4.70 9.83 1.94
N VAL A 62 3.62 10.37 1.35
CA VAL A 62 3.71 11.47 0.39
C VAL A 62 4.35 12.68 1.06
N GLY A 63 3.88 13.08 2.25
CA GLY A 63 4.49 14.17 3.01
C GLY A 63 6.00 13.94 3.25
N LEU A 64 6.37 12.77 3.77
CA LEU A 64 7.76 12.40 4.00
C LEU A 64 8.61 12.38 2.73
N LYS A 65 8.05 11.91 1.62
CA LYS A 65 8.72 11.88 0.31
C LYS A 65 9.02 13.28 -0.22
N LEU A 66 8.12 14.23 0.02
CA LEU A 66 8.32 15.63 -0.36
C LEU A 66 9.31 16.36 0.56
N SER A 67 9.37 15.98 1.84
CA SER A 67 10.25 16.61 2.83
C SER A 67 11.68 16.07 2.86
N HIS A 68 11.95 14.89 2.29
CA HIS A 68 13.27 14.24 2.36
C HIS A 68 13.84 13.97 0.96
N ARG A 69 15.17 14.05 0.84
CA ARG A 69 15.87 13.61 -0.37
C ARG A 69 16.05 12.10 -0.38
N ASP A 70 15.93 11.51 -1.56
CA ASP A 70 16.23 10.09 -1.74
C ASP A 70 17.74 9.84 -1.59
N PRO A 71 18.17 8.81 -0.83
CA PRO A 71 19.56 8.38 -0.84
C PRO A 71 19.96 7.92 -2.26
N ALA A 72 21.24 7.98 -2.59
CA ALA A 72 21.74 7.51 -3.89
C ALA A 72 21.73 5.97 -3.98
N ILE A 73 21.47 5.42 -5.17
CA ILE A 73 21.71 3.99 -5.46
C ILE A 73 23.18 3.85 -5.84
N LEU A 74 23.86 2.87 -5.26
CA LEU A 74 25.27 2.57 -5.52
C LEU A 74 25.44 1.08 -5.84
N PRO A 75 26.10 0.73 -6.97
CA PRO A 75 26.57 1.64 -8.03
C PRO A 75 25.42 2.37 -8.75
N PRO A 76 25.67 3.54 -9.39
CA PRO A 76 24.62 4.29 -10.06
C PRO A 76 23.96 3.47 -11.20
N PRO A 77 22.63 3.29 -11.18
CA PRO A 77 21.94 2.53 -12.22
C PRO A 77 21.87 3.32 -13.53
N PRO A 78 21.72 2.64 -14.68
CA PRO A 78 21.47 3.30 -15.94
C PRO A 78 20.17 4.13 -15.89
N ARG A 79 20.11 5.19 -16.70
CA ARG A 79 18.99 6.15 -16.68
C ARG A 79 17.62 5.51 -16.86
N TRP A 80 17.51 4.48 -17.72
CA TRP A 80 16.26 3.78 -17.97
C TRP A 80 15.72 3.10 -16.70
N GLN A 81 16.57 2.45 -15.90
CA GLN A 81 16.16 1.85 -14.62
C GLN A 81 15.65 2.91 -13.64
N THR A 82 16.31 4.07 -13.59
CA THR A 82 15.88 5.17 -12.72
C THR A 82 14.51 5.71 -13.12
N ILE A 83 14.25 5.88 -14.42
CA ILE A 83 12.96 6.34 -14.94
C ILE A 83 11.87 5.30 -14.65
N THR A 84 12.13 4.03 -14.96
CA THR A 84 11.18 2.94 -14.71
C THR A 84 10.87 2.80 -13.22
N ALA A 85 11.87 2.89 -12.34
CA ALA A 85 11.65 2.86 -10.90
C ALA A 85 10.78 4.02 -10.41
N LYS A 86 10.99 5.24 -10.93
CA LYS A 86 10.13 6.39 -10.61
C LYS A 86 8.70 6.19 -11.11
N ALA A 87 8.51 5.64 -12.31
CA ALA A 87 7.20 5.34 -12.86
C ALA A 87 6.45 4.30 -12.02
N VAL A 88 7.10 3.18 -11.68
CA VAL A 88 6.51 2.13 -10.83
C VAL A 88 6.17 2.69 -9.45
N HIS A 89 7.04 3.50 -8.84
CA HIS A 89 6.70 4.18 -7.59
C HIS A 89 5.49 5.10 -7.75
N GLY A 90 5.42 5.92 -8.79
CA GLY A 90 4.26 6.77 -9.07
C GLY A 90 2.96 5.96 -9.16
N VAL A 91 2.99 4.85 -9.89
CA VAL A 91 1.85 3.91 -10.00
C VAL A 91 1.47 3.34 -8.65
N LEU A 92 2.42 2.83 -7.86
CA LEU A 92 2.15 2.29 -6.52
C LEU A 92 1.56 3.34 -5.58
N TYR A 93 2.04 4.58 -5.63
CA TYR A 93 1.50 5.68 -4.83
C TYR A 93 0.05 5.99 -5.21
N LEU A 94 -0.21 6.17 -6.50
CA LEU A 94 -1.56 6.41 -7.00
C LEU A 94 -2.51 5.26 -6.65
N MET A 95 -2.06 4.02 -6.86
CA MET A 95 -2.80 2.80 -6.58
C MET A 95 -3.21 2.69 -5.10
N PHE A 96 -2.26 2.84 -4.17
CA PHE A 96 -2.55 2.67 -2.74
C PHE A 96 -3.21 3.87 -2.07
N ILE A 97 -3.32 5.01 -2.76
CA ILE A 97 -4.18 6.13 -2.34
C ILE A 97 -5.60 5.94 -2.91
N SER A 98 -5.71 5.64 -4.21
CA SER A 98 -7.00 5.48 -4.89
C SER A 98 -7.79 4.26 -4.41
N LEU A 99 -7.15 3.12 -4.15
CA LEU A 99 -7.82 1.91 -3.67
C LEU A 99 -8.68 2.16 -2.43
N PRO A 100 -8.11 2.59 -1.29
CA PRO A 100 -8.92 2.80 -0.09
C PRO A 100 -9.91 3.96 -0.25
N LEU A 101 -9.58 4.98 -1.04
CA LEU A 101 -10.52 6.07 -1.35
C LEU A 101 -11.78 5.55 -2.08
N LEU A 102 -11.59 4.73 -3.12
CA LEU A 102 -12.69 4.07 -3.85
C LEU A 102 -13.49 3.14 -2.94
N GLY A 103 -12.81 2.42 -2.04
CA GLY A 103 -13.45 1.55 -1.05
C GLY A 103 -14.35 2.34 -0.10
N VAL A 104 -13.83 3.41 0.51
CA VAL A 104 -14.59 4.29 1.40
C VAL A 104 -15.76 4.93 0.67
N LEU A 105 -15.56 5.45 -0.54
CA LEU A 105 -16.64 6.05 -1.32
C LEU A 105 -17.74 5.03 -1.66
N SER A 106 -17.35 3.78 -1.99
CA SER A 106 -18.31 2.70 -2.22
C SER A 106 -19.13 2.36 -0.98
N LEU A 107 -18.50 2.33 0.21
CA LEU A 107 -19.20 2.14 1.49
C LEU A 107 -20.16 3.31 1.77
N TYR A 108 -19.70 4.54 1.53
CA TYR A 108 -20.45 5.78 1.74
C TYR A 108 -21.74 5.83 0.91
N VAL A 109 -21.65 5.71 -0.41
CA VAL A 109 -22.81 5.76 -1.32
C VAL A 109 -23.67 4.50 -1.24
N GLY A 110 -23.09 3.40 -0.75
CA GLY A 110 -23.76 2.14 -0.52
C GLY A 110 -24.52 2.03 0.80
N GLN A 111 -24.46 3.07 1.65
CA GLN A 111 -25.02 3.10 3.01
C GLN A 111 -24.58 1.90 3.85
N VAL A 112 -23.31 1.51 3.73
CA VAL A 112 -22.74 0.44 4.54
C VAL A 112 -22.20 1.05 5.82
N HIS A 113 -22.83 0.75 6.95
CA HIS A 113 -22.34 1.18 8.26
C HIS A 113 -21.09 0.39 8.63
N TRP A 114 -20.03 1.12 8.96
CA TRP A 114 -18.76 0.58 9.43
C TRP A 114 -18.12 1.57 10.40
N SER A 115 -17.16 1.08 11.18
CA SER A 115 -16.44 1.89 12.16
C SER A 115 -14.95 1.78 11.92
N PHE A 116 -14.24 2.89 12.10
CA PHE A 116 -12.78 2.95 12.11
C PHE A 116 -12.32 3.17 13.55
N PHE A 117 -11.75 2.15 14.20
CA PHE A 117 -11.39 2.20 15.63
C PHE A 117 -12.51 2.77 16.52
N SER A 118 -13.71 2.18 16.41
CA SER A 118 -14.94 2.59 17.12
C SER A 118 -15.54 3.94 16.73
N LEU A 119 -14.91 4.69 15.82
CA LEU A 119 -15.52 5.88 15.21
C LEU A 119 -16.44 5.45 14.07
N ASN A 120 -17.74 5.72 14.20
CA ASN A 120 -18.68 5.46 13.12
C ASN A 120 -18.41 6.39 11.94
N MET A 121 -18.23 5.79 10.77
CA MET A 121 -17.93 6.54 9.56
C MET A 121 -19.23 7.02 8.90
N PRO A 122 -19.23 8.23 8.31
CA PRO A 122 -20.43 8.77 7.70
C PRO A 122 -20.88 7.92 6.50
N VAL A 123 -22.17 7.97 6.22
CA VAL A 123 -22.80 7.36 5.05
C VAL A 123 -23.66 8.42 4.35
N SER A 124 -23.89 8.22 3.05
CA SER A 124 -24.74 9.12 2.27
C SER A 124 -26.19 9.08 2.74
N SER A 125 -26.89 10.22 2.68
CA SER A 125 -28.34 10.29 2.90
C SER A 125 -29.12 9.58 1.78
N THR A 126 -28.58 9.59 0.56
CA THR A 126 -29.15 8.91 -0.61
C THR A 126 -28.29 7.72 -1.01
N ARG A 127 -28.96 6.61 -1.34
CA ARG A 127 -28.31 5.40 -1.85
C ARG A 127 -28.15 5.47 -3.35
N ASP A 128 -26.94 5.21 -3.84
CA ASP A 128 -26.65 5.08 -5.27
C ASP A 128 -26.04 3.71 -5.58
N PRO A 129 -26.87 2.71 -5.97
CA PRO A 129 -26.40 1.37 -6.29
C PRO A 129 -25.52 1.29 -7.53
N GLU A 130 -25.74 2.17 -8.52
CA GLU A 130 -25.02 2.15 -9.78
C GLU A 130 -23.59 2.66 -9.56
N LEU A 131 -23.45 3.83 -8.93
CA LEU A 131 -22.16 4.37 -8.55
C LEU A 131 -21.41 3.42 -7.63
N ARG A 132 -22.09 2.85 -6.61
CA ARG A 132 -21.49 1.84 -5.73
C ARG A 132 -20.87 0.69 -6.53
N ARG A 133 -21.62 0.14 -7.49
CA ARG A 133 -21.17 -0.99 -8.32
C ARG A 133 -19.95 -0.59 -9.16
N SER A 134 -19.98 0.57 -9.81
CA SER A 134 -18.85 1.08 -10.59
C SER A 134 -17.60 1.25 -9.72
N LEU A 135 -17.73 1.85 -8.54
CA LEU A 135 -16.63 2.01 -7.58
C LEU A 135 -16.05 0.66 -7.12
N LYS A 136 -16.91 -0.33 -6.82
CA LYS A 136 -16.45 -1.67 -6.46
C LYS A 136 -15.70 -2.34 -7.61
N ASN A 137 -16.22 -2.24 -8.84
CA ASN A 137 -15.57 -2.86 -10.01
C ASN A 137 -14.17 -2.26 -10.25
N ILE A 138 -14.05 -0.93 -10.17
CA ILE A 138 -12.75 -0.25 -10.31
C ILE A 138 -11.82 -0.64 -9.16
N HIS A 139 -12.32 -0.65 -7.91
CA HIS A 139 -11.54 -1.07 -6.75
C HIS A 139 -11.03 -2.52 -6.89
N GLU A 140 -11.89 -3.45 -7.28
CA GLU A 140 -11.54 -4.86 -7.49
C GLU A 140 -10.53 -5.02 -8.64
N PHE A 141 -10.69 -4.30 -9.75
CA PHE A 141 -9.72 -4.29 -10.85
C PHE A 141 -8.32 -3.80 -10.41
N ILE A 142 -8.28 -2.67 -9.69
CA ILE A 142 -7.01 -2.10 -9.21
C ILE A 142 -6.38 -3.02 -8.16
N ALA A 143 -7.17 -3.63 -7.27
CA ALA A 143 -6.69 -4.54 -6.24
C ALA A 143 -6.07 -5.80 -6.87
N ASN A 144 -6.74 -6.39 -7.87
CA ASN A 144 -6.20 -7.55 -8.59
C ASN A 144 -4.90 -7.21 -9.34
N SER A 145 -4.84 -6.03 -9.96
CA SER A 145 -3.60 -5.53 -10.58
C SER A 145 -2.49 -5.31 -9.55
N GLY A 146 -2.86 -4.94 -8.32
CA GLY A 146 -1.95 -4.72 -7.21
C GLY A 146 -1.10 -5.92 -6.87
N TYR A 147 -1.65 -7.14 -6.87
CA TYR A 147 -0.87 -8.38 -6.64
C TYR A 147 0.34 -8.46 -7.58
N PHE A 148 0.14 -8.19 -8.86
CA PHE A 148 1.19 -8.26 -9.86
C PHE A 148 2.22 -7.13 -9.69
N ILE A 149 1.77 -5.88 -9.49
CA ILE A 149 2.68 -4.73 -9.39
C ILE A 149 3.51 -4.80 -8.10
N ILE A 150 2.91 -5.21 -6.98
CA ILE A 150 3.63 -5.45 -5.71
C ILE A 150 4.66 -6.58 -5.91
N GLY A 151 4.25 -7.67 -6.56
CA GLY A 151 5.14 -8.80 -6.87
C GLY A 151 6.34 -8.37 -7.70
N LEU A 152 6.12 -7.63 -8.79
CA LEU A 152 7.20 -7.08 -9.62
C LEU A 152 8.10 -6.12 -8.84
N HIS A 153 7.53 -5.25 -8.00
CA HIS A 153 8.30 -4.33 -7.17
C HIS A 153 9.20 -5.08 -6.19
N ALA A 154 8.68 -6.09 -5.50
CA ALA A 154 9.45 -6.91 -4.58
C ALA A 154 10.51 -7.74 -5.32
N ALA A 155 10.15 -8.36 -6.43
CA ALA A 155 11.07 -9.14 -7.27
C ALA A 155 12.22 -8.27 -7.78
N ALA A 156 11.94 -7.04 -8.23
CA ALA A 156 12.96 -6.09 -8.62
C ALA A 156 13.90 -5.74 -7.45
N ALA A 157 13.36 -5.47 -6.26
CA ALA A 157 14.18 -5.19 -5.08
C ALA A 157 15.10 -6.37 -4.71
N LEU A 158 14.60 -7.62 -4.80
CA LEU A 158 15.37 -8.83 -4.54
C LEU A 158 16.42 -9.08 -5.64
N PHE A 159 16.07 -8.85 -6.91
CA PHE A 159 16.99 -8.95 -8.03
C PHE A 159 18.15 -7.95 -7.89
N HIS A 160 17.82 -6.69 -7.55
CA HIS A 160 18.82 -5.67 -7.26
C HIS A 160 19.73 -6.07 -6.09
N HIS A 161 19.17 -6.70 -5.05
CA HIS A 161 19.93 -7.11 -3.87
C HIS A 161 20.83 -8.33 -4.12
N TYR A 162 20.32 -9.40 -4.74
CA TYR A 162 21.03 -10.67 -4.86
C TYR A 162 21.82 -10.83 -6.16
N VAL A 163 21.31 -10.28 -7.28
CA VAL A 163 21.92 -10.42 -8.60
C VAL A 163 22.79 -9.21 -8.92
N MET A 164 22.22 -8.00 -8.89
CA MET A 164 22.99 -6.77 -9.16
C MET A 164 23.89 -6.37 -7.99
N ARG A 165 23.64 -6.90 -6.79
CA ARG A 165 24.41 -6.66 -5.56
C ARG A 165 24.58 -5.17 -5.25
N ASP A 166 23.54 -4.39 -5.52
CA ASP A 166 23.53 -2.96 -5.19
C ASP A 166 22.85 -2.69 -3.84
N ASN A 167 22.87 -1.42 -3.42
CA ASN A 167 22.31 -1.01 -2.13
C ASN A 167 20.80 -0.68 -2.17
N THR A 168 20.06 -1.03 -3.24
CA THR A 168 18.66 -0.63 -3.43
C THR A 168 17.77 -1.05 -2.27
N LEU A 169 17.75 -2.34 -1.91
CA LEU A 169 16.96 -2.86 -0.79
C LEU A 169 17.55 -2.44 0.57
N LEU A 170 18.89 -2.45 0.69
CA LEU A 170 19.59 -2.15 1.95
C LEU A 170 19.25 -0.76 2.50
N ARG A 171 18.97 0.20 1.61
CA ARG A 171 18.56 1.57 1.96
C ARG A 171 17.20 1.66 2.64
N MET A 172 16.36 0.65 2.47
CA MET A 172 14.99 0.58 3.00
C MET A 172 14.85 -0.37 4.20
N LEU A 173 15.93 -1.04 4.63
CA LEU A 173 15.87 -1.96 5.77
C LEU A 173 16.03 -1.22 7.12
N PRO A 174 15.20 -1.54 8.13
CA PRO A 174 15.18 -0.86 9.42
C PRO A 174 16.46 -1.05 10.26
N CYS A 175 17.22 -2.13 10.08
CA CYS A 175 18.33 -2.48 10.98
C CYS A 175 19.64 -2.92 10.30
N THR A 176 19.96 -2.48 9.08
CA THR A 176 21.29 -2.77 8.48
C THR A 176 22.33 -1.69 8.86
N LYS A 177 23.43 -2.07 9.53
CA LYS A 177 24.64 -1.26 9.57
C LYS A 177 25.26 -1.32 8.17
N VAL A 178 25.28 -0.23 7.43
CA VAL A 178 26.04 -0.18 6.17
C VAL A 178 27.51 -0.14 6.57
N HIS A 179 28.18 -1.29 6.51
CA HIS A 179 29.62 -1.41 6.80
C HIS A 179 30.39 -0.39 5.94
N LYS A 180 31.29 0.38 6.56
CA LYS A 180 32.27 1.19 5.85
C LYS A 180 33.29 0.20 5.25
N PRO A 181 33.54 0.17 3.94
CA PRO A 181 34.83 -0.34 3.49
C PRO A 181 35.90 0.64 3.98
N ASP A 182 36.96 0.09 4.55
CA ASP A 182 38.19 0.82 4.90
C ASP A 182 38.89 1.37 3.64
#